data_AF-A0AAD3CZK9-F1
#
_entry.id   AF-A0AAD3CZK9-F1
#
_cell.length_a   1.000
_cell.length_b   1.000
_cell.length_c   1.000
_cell.angle_alpha   90.00
_cell.angle_beta   90.00
_cell.angle_gamma   90.00
#
_symmetry.space_group_name_H-M   'P 1'
#
loop_
_entity.id
_entity.type
_entity.pdbx_description
1 polymer ?
#
loop_
_entity_poly.entity_id
_entity_poly.type
_entity_poly.pdbx_seq_one_letter_code
_entity_poly.pdbx_strand_id
1 'polypeptide(L)'
;MALVRVDHGFRRYAFSVAYDGLNCLGFSYQGKQENCINPQGSDLRGLHSVEGKIRLALSSLVDGIKYDLKIGYDPESLWQGNHFENMQVSSRTDRSVHALKNTFHVDIRTKDGNIWEPGKLVKGLNFHMIRNSRSQVNHLLQSCNDHFPRHLTRLPENDVRITSCKFAPEKLLPNKLYLEGVFDDQPSHIAWNARFTATSRTYVYRILCHKKPDYEDEKSSLVEEYGYPFEANRSWRIHCNQELDMDAMKTAAQYLSGTHDFSSFRGKGCYRSTPIMTVEDISIRSIPMLDNWVIREGLSSEIEESNNAQLLTISVKGNAFLYRQVRNLIGCLVTVGQQKISPTNVIDILEGKDRKLAPVMAPAHGLYLVNVEHGDFCI
;
A
#
# COMPACT_ATOMS: atom_id res chain seq x y z
N MET A 1 1.71 -25.46 -7.93
CA MET A 1 2.77 -25.48 -6.89
C MET A 1 4.03 -24.83 -7.45
N ALA A 2 4.38 -23.64 -6.96
CA ALA A 2 5.49 -22.83 -7.47
C ALA A 2 6.84 -23.26 -6.85
N LEU A 3 7.34 -24.42 -7.28
CA LEU A 3 8.73 -24.77 -7.08
C LEU A 3 9.58 -23.80 -7.91
N VAL A 4 10.64 -23.25 -7.29
CA VAL A 4 11.69 -22.56 -8.06
C VAL A 4 12.17 -23.55 -9.11
N ARG A 5 12.12 -23.19 -10.39
CA ARG A 5 12.66 -24.03 -11.48
C ARG A 5 14.19 -23.98 -11.50
N VAL A 6 14.82 -24.39 -10.40
CA VAL A 6 16.28 -24.39 -10.23
C VAL A 6 16.94 -25.21 -11.32
N ASP A 7 16.31 -26.33 -11.67
CA ASP A 7 16.65 -27.22 -12.79
C ASP A 7 16.62 -26.53 -14.17
N HIS A 8 15.93 -25.40 -14.30
CA HIS A 8 15.88 -24.58 -15.53
C HIS A 8 16.73 -23.30 -15.43
N GLY A 9 17.66 -23.24 -14.46
CA GLY A 9 18.59 -22.13 -14.26
C GLY A 9 17.99 -20.91 -13.54
N PHE A 10 16.79 -21.02 -12.97
CA PHE A 10 16.19 -19.92 -12.20
C PHE A 10 16.69 -19.87 -10.76
N ARG A 11 16.92 -18.65 -10.28
CA ARG A 11 17.17 -18.34 -8.88
C ARG A 11 16.07 -17.43 -8.34
N ARG A 12 15.53 -17.78 -7.16
CA ARG A 12 14.58 -16.91 -6.46
C ARG A 12 15.27 -15.78 -5.73
N TYR A 13 14.81 -14.57 -6.00
CA TYR A 13 15.24 -13.36 -5.32
C TYR A 13 14.11 -12.78 -4.49
N ALA A 14 14.44 -12.37 -3.27
CA ALA A 14 13.55 -11.70 -2.35
C ALA A 14 13.88 -10.20 -2.33
N PHE A 15 12.87 -9.36 -2.53
CA PHE A 15 13.02 -7.92 -2.65
C PHE A 15 12.21 -7.19 -1.60
N SER A 16 12.74 -6.07 -1.15
CA SER A 16 12.01 -5.03 -0.42
C SER A 16 11.73 -3.86 -1.36
N VAL A 17 10.52 -3.31 -1.28
CA VAL A 17 10.07 -2.20 -2.12
C VAL A 17 9.28 -1.18 -1.29
N ALA A 18 9.59 0.09 -1.54
CA ALA A 18 8.85 1.25 -1.04
C ALA A 18 8.13 1.92 -2.21
N TYR A 19 6.94 2.47 -1.95
CA TYR A 19 6.20 3.20 -2.98
C TYR A 19 5.20 4.21 -2.42
N ASP A 20 5.01 5.28 -3.20
CA ASP A 20 3.90 6.21 -3.08
C ASP A 20 2.68 5.67 -3.84
N GLY A 21 1.64 5.29 -3.08
CA GLY A 21 0.43 4.72 -3.63
C GLY A 21 -0.43 5.68 -4.45
N LEU A 22 -0.27 7.01 -4.34
CA LEU A 22 -1.20 7.97 -4.96
C LEU A 22 -1.33 7.80 -6.47
N ASN A 23 -0.19 7.57 -7.13
CA ASN A 23 -0.09 7.46 -8.58
C ASN A 23 -0.09 5.99 -9.06
N CYS A 24 -0.44 5.06 -8.16
CA CYS A 24 -0.48 3.63 -8.45
C CYS A 24 -1.90 3.07 -8.28
N LEU A 25 -2.31 2.17 -9.17
CA LEU A 25 -3.55 1.39 -9.08
C LEU A 25 -3.45 0.24 -8.06
N GLY A 26 -2.73 0.47 -6.96
CA GLY A 26 -2.34 -0.54 -5.98
C GLY A 26 -1.11 -1.33 -6.41
N PHE A 27 -0.78 -2.38 -5.65
CA PHE A 27 0.40 -3.20 -5.96
C PHE A 27 0.19 -4.01 -7.23
N SER A 28 -0.87 -4.82 -7.28
CA SER A 28 -1.26 -5.64 -8.43
C SER A 28 -2.60 -5.16 -8.96
N TYR A 29 -2.78 -5.17 -10.28
CA TYR A 29 -4.07 -4.90 -10.90
C TYR A 29 -5.09 -6.02 -10.62
N GLN A 30 -6.36 -5.66 -10.37
CA GLN A 30 -7.38 -6.62 -9.88
C GLN A 30 -8.51 -6.96 -10.87
N GLY A 31 -8.63 -6.27 -12.00
CA GLY A 31 -9.63 -6.58 -13.04
C GLY A 31 -11.09 -6.31 -12.66
N LYS A 32 -11.87 -5.80 -13.62
CA LYS A 32 -13.35 -5.71 -13.65
C LYS A 32 -14.07 -4.54 -12.95
N GLN A 33 -13.42 -3.52 -12.39
CA GLN A 33 -14.17 -2.37 -11.83
C GLN A 33 -13.68 -0.96 -12.17
N GLU A 34 -12.60 -0.79 -12.93
CA GLU A 34 -12.09 0.54 -13.23
C GLU A 34 -11.73 0.61 -14.72
N ASN A 35 -12.30 1.57 -15.46
CA ASN A 35 -11.92 1.85 -16.85
C ASN A 35 -10.47 2.32 -16.88
N CYS A 36 -9.55 1.35 -17.00
CA CYS A 36 -8.13 1.60 -17.27
C CYS A 36 -7.86 1.79 -18.77
N ILE A 37 -8.91 1.84 -19.59
CA ILE A 37 -8.80 2.19 -20.99
C ILE A 37 -8.90 3.71 -21.07
N ASN A 38 -7.84 4.37 -21.52
CA ASN A 38 -7.88 5.80 -21.75
C ASN A 38 -8.88 6.13 -22.89
N PRO A 39 -9.27 7.41 -23.10
CA PRO A 39 -10.22 7.77 -24.16
C PRO A 39 -9.82 7.35 -25.59
N GLN A 40 -8.55 6.99 -25.79
CA GLN A 40 -7.99 6.51 -27.07
C GLN A 40 -7.99 4.97 -27.19
N GLY A 41 -8.61 4.24 -26.26
CA GLY A 41 -8.66 2.78 -26.31
C GLY A 41 -7.42 2.07 -25.75
N SER A 42 -6.43 2.81 -25.22
CA SER A 42 -5.20 2.22 -24.68
C SER A 42 -5.39 1.69 -23.28
N ASP A 43 -4.97 0.47 -23.07
CA ASP A 43 -5.10 -0.25 -21.82
C ASP A 43 -3.94 0.02 -20.85
N LEU A 44 -4.26 0.70 -19.74
CA LEU A 44 -3.34 1.11 -18.70
C LEU A 44 -3.16 0.04 -17.59
N ARG A 45 -3.78 -1.15 -17.71
CA ARG A 45 -3.88 -2.21 -16.68
C ARG A 45 -2.53 -2.67 -16.11
N GLY A 46 -1.44 -2.65 -16.88
CA GLY A 46 -0.11 -3.08 -16.43
C GLY A 46 0.76 -1.96 -15.88
N LEU A 47 0.85 -0.82 -16.57
CA LEU A 47 1.91 0.18 -16.36
C LEU A 47 1.74 1.07 -15.12
N HIS A 48 0.51 1.20 -14.61
CA HIS A 48 0.20 2.07 -13.47
C HIS A 48 0.09 1.29 -12.14
N SER A 49 0.41 0.00 -12.13
CA SER A 49 0.56 -0.77 -10.89
C SER A 49 2.03 -0.84 -10.47
N VAL A 50 2.29 -1.00 -9.17
CA VAL A 50 3.66 -1.20 -8.67
C VAL A 50 4.28 -2.43 -9.31
N GLU A 51 3.53 -3.54 -9.37
CA GLU A 51 3.97 -4.80 -9.95
C GLU A 51 4.33 -4.64 -11.43
N GLY A 52 3.49 -3.99 -12.24
CA GLY A 52 3.78 -3.85 -13.66
C GLY A 52 4.93 -2.88 -13.95
N LYS A 53 5.14 -1.84 -13.12
CA LYS A 53 6.38 -1.03 -13.20
C LYS A 53 7.62 -1.87 -12.94
N ILE A 54 7.58 -2.74 -11.94
CA ILE A 54 8.68 -3.66 -11.62
C ILE A 54 8.89 -4.66 -12.75
N ARG A 55 7.83 -5.28 -13.27
CA ARG A 55 7.92 -6.23 -14.39
C ARG A 55 8.49 -5.56 -15.64
N LEU A 56 8.10 -4.33 -15.94
CA LEU A 56 8.63 -3.59 -17.09
C LEU A 56 10.12 -3.32 -16.94
N ALA A 57 10.55 -2.93 -15.73
CA ALA A 57 11.96 -2.76 -15.41
C ALA A 57 12.74 -4.08 -15.48
N LEU A 58 12.15 -5.19 -15.02
CA LEU A 58 12.71 -6.53 -15.16
C LEU A 58 12.92 -6.87 -16.64
N SER A 59 11.90 -6.76 -17.48
CA SER A 59 12.03 -7.06 -18.90
C SER A 59 13.12 -6.23 -19.59
N SER A 60 13.26 -4.95 -19.24
CA SER A 60 14.37 -4.14 -19.77
C SER A 60 15.73 -4.58 -19.25
N LEU A 61 15.83 -4.95 -17.97
CA LEU A 61 17.09 -5.33 -17.33
C LEU A 61 17.56 -6.74 -17.72
N VAL A 62 16.68 -7.73 -17.65
CA VAL A 62 17.04 -9.15 -17.78
C VAL A 62 16.84 -9.69 -19.19
N ASP A 63 15.82 -9.23 -19.92
CA ASP A 63 15.59 -9.67 -21.30
C ASP A 63 16.28 -8.75 -22.33
N GLY A 64 16.61 -7.52 -21.94
CA GLY A 64 17.15 -6.49 -22.81
C GLY A 64 16.10 -5.81 -23.70
N ILE A 65 14.81 -5.95 -23.33
CA ILE A 65 13.70 -5.42 -24.14
C ILE A 65 13.63 -3.91 -23.98
N LYS A 66 13.71 -3.20 -25.10
CA LYS A 66 13.46 -1.76 -25.18
C LYS A 66 12.00 -1.55 -25.56
N TYR A 67 11.23 -0.98 -24.64
CA TYR A 67 9.86 -0.59 -24.92
C TYR A 67 9.84 0.81 -25.53
N ASP A 68 9.33 0.91 -26.75
CA ASP A 68 8.87 2.19 -27.31
C ASP A 68 7.41 2.33 -26.87
N LEU A 69 7.09 3.31 -26.02
CA LEU A 69 5.79 3.45 -25.32
C LEU A 69 4.82 4.40 -26.04
N LYS A 70 4.98 4.54 -27.37
CA LYS A 70 4.20 5.34 -28.32
C LYS A 70 2.78 4.85 -28.69
N ILE A 71 1.84 4.70 -27.74
CA ILE A 71 0.37 4.45 -27.95
C ILE A 71 -0.06 2.97 -28.05
N GLY A 72 -1.14 2.61 -27.34
CA GLY A 72 -2.00 1.45 -27.66
C GLY A 72 -1.37 0.07 -27.52
N TYR A 73 -0.83 -0.26 -26.34
CA TYR A 73 -0.22 -1.56 -26.09
C TYR A 73 -1.20 -2.57 -25.52
N ASP A 74 -1.15 -3.79 -26.03
CA ASP A 74 -1.68 -4.97 -25.35
C ASP A 74 -0.72 -5.34 -24.21
N PRO A 75 -1.12 -5.25 -22.91
CA PRO A 75 -0.24 -5.59 -21.81
C PRO A 75 0.21 -7.05 -21.80
N GLU A 76 -0.52 -7.96 -22.45
CA GLU A 76 -0.08 -9.35 -22.56
C GLU A 76 1.16 -9.47 -23.47
N SER A 77 1.32 -8.59 -24.45
CA SER A 77 2.51 -8.53 -25.30
C SER A 77 3.76 -7.95 -24.61
N LEU A 78 3.59 -7.24 -23.48
CA LEU A 78 4.71 -6.64 -22.74
C LEU A 78 5.50 -7.68 -21.93
N TRP A 79 4.90 -8.83 -21.61
CA TRP A 79 5.49 -9.84 -20.74
C TRP A 79 6.05 -11.05 -21.49
N GLN A 80 6.54 -10.84 -22.72
CA GLN A 80 7.17 -11.88 -23.55
C GLN A 80 8.60 -12.25 -23.12
N GLY A 81 9.07 -11.73 -21.99
CA GLY A 81 10.36 -12.08 -21.39
C GLY A 81 10.38 -13.52 -20.90
N ASN A 82 11.48 -14.22 -21.17
CA ASN A 82 11.68 -15.63 -20.77
C ASN A 82 12.66 -15.77 -19.61
N HIS A 83 13.16 -14.67 -19.04
CA HIS A 83 14.22 -14.67 -18.03
C HIS A 83 13.75 -14.32 -16.62
N PHE A 84 12.47 -14.05 -16.41
CA PHE A 84 11.88 -13.96 -15.07
C PHE A 84 10.47 -14.54 -15.03
N GLU A 85 10.10 -15.15 -13.91
CA GLU A 85 8.76 -15.72 -13.70
C GLU A 85 8.37 -15.73 -12.22
N ASN A 86 7.14 -16.17 -11.95
CA ASN A 86 6.66 -16.44 -10.59
C ASN A 86 6.88 -15.25 -9.61
N MET A 87 6.57 -14.04 -10.08
CA MET A 87 6.59 -12.86 -9.21
C MET A 87 5.37 -12.87 -8.28
N GLN A 88 5.60 -12.73 -6.97
CA GLN A 88 4.51 -12.64 -6.00
C GLN A 88 4.85 -11.70 -4.84
N VAL A 89 3.89 -10.85 -4.50
CA VAL A 89 3.96 -9.90 -3.37
C VAL A 89 3.46 -10.50 -2.07
N SER A 90 4.09 -10.09 -0.97
CA SER A 90 3.69 -10.46 0.38
C SER A 90 2.31 -9.93 0.77
N SER A 91 2.06 -8.67 0.44
CA SER A 91 0.86 -7.94 0.83
C SER A 91 0.38 -7.11 -0.35
N ARG A 92 -0.83 -7.43 -0.85
CA ARG A 92 -1.47 -6.60 -1.86
C ARG A 92 -2.00 -5.34 -1.19
N THR A 93 -1.72 -4.18 -1.78
CA THR A 93 -2.26 -2.89 -1.32
C THR A 93 -3.27 -2.35 -2.33
N ASP A 94 -4.32 -1.72 -1.83
CA ASP A 94 -5.32 -1.02 -2.65
C ASP A 94 -4.70 0.21 -3.33
N ARG A 95 -5.43 0.78 -4.30
CA ARG A 95 -5.12 2.10 -4.86
C ARG A 95 -4.96 3.14 -3.76
N SER A 96 -3.96 4.02 -3.91
CA SER A 96 -3.62 5.09 -2.97
C SER A 96 -3.10 4.65 -1.60
N VAL A 97 -2.94 3.35 -1.34
CA VAL A 97 -2.24 2.86 -0.13
C VAL A 97 -0.74 2.86 -0.38
N HIS A 98 0.03 3.43 0.53
CA HIS A 98 1.48 3.53 0.43
C HIS A 98 2.18 2.30 1.04
N ALA A 99 3.48 2.14 0.75
CA ALA A 99 4.32 1.20 1.49
C ALA A 99 5.71 1.77 1.74
N LEU A 100 6.19 1.63 2.97
CA LEU A 100 7.59 1.88 3.33
C LEU A 100 8.44 0.61 3.13
N LYS A 101 7.85 -0.54 3.43
CA LYS A 101 8.48 -1.85 3.26
C LYS A 101 7.43 -2.91 2.93
N ASN A 102 7.10 -3.02 1.65
CA ASN A 102 6.47 -4.22 1.12
C ASN A 102 7.58 -5.18 0.67
N THR A 103 7.26 -6.47 0.59
CA THR A 103 8.20 -7.47 0.08
C THR A 103 7.57 -8.27 -1.04
N PHE A 104 8.38 -8.67 -2.01
CA PHE A 104 7.96 -9.59 -3.07
C PHE A 104 9.11 -10.53 -3.41
N HIS A 105 8.79 -11.56 -4.17
CA HIS A 105 9.80 -12.42 -4.78
C HIS A 105 9.59 -12.50 -6.28
N VAL A 106 10.65 -12.87 -7.00
CA VAL A 106 10.60 -13.23 -8.42
C VAL A 106 11.73 -14.22 -8.69
N ASP A 107 11.46 -15.18 -9.56
CA ASP A 107 12.44 -16.15 -10.03
C ASP A 107 13.10 -15.56 -11.28
N ILE A 108 14.42 -15.42 -11.30
CA ILE A 108 15.19 -14.79 -12.39
C ILE A 108 16.29 -15.75 -12.87
N ARG A 109 16.52 -15.80 -14.17
CA ARG A 109 17.68 -16.45 -14.80
C ARG A 109 18.40 -15.49 -15.75
N THR A 110 19.62 -15.80 -16.15
CA THR A 110 20.33 -15.09 -17.22
C THR A 110 20.42 -15.95 -18.48
N LYS A 111 20.73 -15.31 -19.62
CA LYS A 111 20.94 -16.00 -20.92
C LYS A 111 22.13 -16.95 -20.90
N ASP A 112 23.12 -16.67 -20.07
CA ASP A 112 24.40 -17.36 -19.96
C ASP A 112 24.51 -18.28 -18.73
N GLY A 113 23.41 -18.46 -17.97
CA GLY A 113 23.36 -19.31 -16.77
C GLY A 113 24.03 -18.72 -15.52
N ASN A 114 24.54 -17.49 -15.61
CA ASN A 114 25.09 -16.75 -14.49
C ASN A 114 24.03 -16.31 -13.46
N ILE A 115 24.45 -16.15 -12.21
CA ILE A 115 23.60 -15.67 -11.13
C ILE A 115 23.73 -14.16 -11.02
N TRP A 116 22.60 -13.45 -11.00
CA TRP A 116 22.59 -12.02 -10.70
C TRP A 116 23.03 -11.74 -9.26
N GLU A 117 23.95 -10.82 -9.10
CA GLU A 117 24.28 -10.24 -7.80
C GLU A 117 23.10 -9.37 -7.31
N PRO A 118 22.59 -9.56 -6.08
CA PRO A 118 21.43 -8.80 -5.59
C PRO A 118 21.60 -7.27 -5.66
N GLY A 119 22.79 -6.75 -5.37
CA GLY A 119 23.07 -5.31 -5.46
C GLY A 119 22.94 -4.75 -6.89
N LYS A 120 23.30 -5.54 -7.91
CA LYS A 120 23.13 -5.17 -9.32
C LYS A 120 21.66 -5.16 -9.73
N LEU A 121 20.85 -6.10 -9.23
CA LEU A 121 19.40 -6.09 -9.45
C LEU A 121 18.74 -4.85 -8.85
N VAL A 122 19.08 -4.47 -7.61
CA VAL A 122 18.53 -3.25 -6.99
C VAL A 122 18.86 -2.00 -7.83
N LYS A 123 20.13 -1.85 -8.24
CA LYS A 123 20.56 -0.70 -9.05
C LYS A 123 19.89 -0.70 -10.43
N GLY A 124 19.90 -1.84 -11.12
CA GLY A 124 19.35 -2.00 -12.46
C GLY A 124 17.84 -1.77 -12.50
N LEU A 125 17.09 -2.36 -11.57
CA LEU A 125 15.63 -2.19 -11.52
C LEU A 125 15.25 -0.74 -11.25
N ASN A 126 15.89 -0.08 -10.28
CA ASN A 126 15.62 1.34 -10.02
C ASN A 126 15.98 2.21 -11.24
N PHE A 127 17.11 1.94 -11.90
CA PHE A 127 17.50 2.65 -13.13
C PHE A 127 16.44 2.53 -14.23
N HIS A 128 15.97 1.30 -14.50
CA HIS A 128 14.99 1.05 -15.55
C HIS A 128 13.58 1.56 -15.18
N MET A 129 13.17 1.50 -13.91
CA MET A 129 11.89 2.11 -13.47
C MET A 129 11.88 3.62 -13.75
N ILE A 130 12.92 4.35 -13.33
CA ILE A 130 13.04 5.80 -13.59
C ILE A 130 13.02 6.09 -15.09
N ARG A 131 13.82 5.35 -15.87
CA ARG A 131 13.93 5.53 -17.32
C ARG A 131 12.59 5.30 -18.02
N ASN A 132 11.89 4.22 -17.66
CA ASN A 132 10.62 3.87 -18.26
C ASN A 132 9.53 4.90 -17.93
N SER A 133 9.49 5.38 -16.67
CA SER A 133 8.59 6.48 -16.27
C SER A 133 8.82 7.75 -17.10
N ARG A 134 10.08 8.15 -17.31
CA ARG A 134 10.43 9.31 -18.16
C ARG A 134 9.97 9.14 -19.61
N SER A 135 10.17 7.96 -20.19
CA SER A 135 9.73 7.67 -21.55
C SER A 135 8.21 7.80 -21.70
N GLN A 136 7.44 7.37 -20.69
CA GLN A 136 5.97 7.53 -20.69
C GLN A 136 5.55 9.01 -20.60
N VAL A 137 6.17 9.79 -19.71
CA VAL A 137 5.86 11.23 -19.55
C VAL A 137 6.14 12.00 -20.84
N ASN A 138 7.33 11.81 -21.42
CA ASN A 138 7.72 12.49 -22.65
C ASN A 138 6.75 12.19 -23.80
N HIS A 139 6.26 10.96 -23.88
CA HIS A 139 5.29 10.58 -24.90
C HIS A 139 3.88 11.15 -24.64
N LEU A 140 3.39 11.14 -23.39
CA LEU A 140 2.11 11.76 -23.04
C LEU A 140 2.11 13.26 -23.39
N LEU A 141 3.22 13.96 -23.14
CA LEU A 141 3.38 15.37 -23.50
C LEU A 141 3.40 15.62 -25.01
N GLN A 142 3.89 14.66 -25.82
CA GLN A 142 3.92 14.77 -27.28
C GLN A 142 2.60 14.39 -27.96
N SER A 143 1.77 13.57 -27.32
CA SER A 143 0.52 13.04 -27.89
C SER A 143 -0.74 13.83 -27.50
N CYS A 144 -0.63 14.79 -26.58
CA CYS A 144 -1.75 15.61 -26.14
C CYS A 144 -1.77 16.98 -26.86
N ASN A 145 -2.72 17.20 -27.77
CA ASN A 145 -3.14 18.54 -28.19
C ASN A 145 -3.86 19.23 -27.02
N ASP A 146 -3.28 20.29 -26.44
CA ASP A 146 -3.78 21.35 -25.52
C ASP A 146 -4.92 21.11 -24.49
N HIS A 147 -5.58 19.95 -24.44
CA HIS A 147 -6.81 19.68 -23.69
C HIS A 147 -6.63 18.60 -22.61
N PHE A 148 -5.44 18.01 -22.46
CA PHE A 148 -5.18 17.07 -21.38
C PHE A 148 -4.75 17.83 -20.11
N PRO A 149 -5.34 17.56 -18.93
CA PRO A 149 -5.00 18.29 -17.72
C PRO A 149 -3.51 18.08 -17.36
N ARG A 150 -2.71 19.14 -17.40
CA ARG A 150 -1.25 19.11 -17.10
C ARG A 150 -0.91 18.58 -15.70
N HIS A 151 -1.87 18.44 -14.79
CA HIS A 151 -1.66 17.83 -13.48
C HIS A 151 -1.60 16.29 -13.53
N LEU A 152 -2.15 15.66 -14.57
CA LEU A 152 -2.08 14.21 -14.81
C LEU A 152 -0.82 13.78 -15.60
N THR A 153 -0.06 14.74 -16.17
CA THR A 153 1.17 14.46 -16.94
C THR A 153 2.43 14.32 -16.08
N ARG A 154 2.31 14.41 -14.74
CA ARG A 154 3.43 14.17 -13.81
C ARG A 154 3.38 12.74 -13.28
N LEU A 155 3.82 11.76 -14.07
CA LEU A 155 4.20 10.48 -13.47
C LEU A 155 5.44 10.74 -12.61
N PRO A 156 5.40 10.49 -11.29
CA PRO A 156 6.58 10.71 -10.47
C PRO A 156 7.64 9.71 -10.87
N GLU A 157 8.82 10.19 -11.23
CA GLU A 157 9.94 9.34 -11.65
C GLU A 157 10.41 8.38 -10.53
N ASN A 158 10.02 8.64 -9.28
CA ASN A 158 10.50 7.97 -8.07
C ASN A 158 9.37 7.44 -7.16
N ASP A 159 8.18 7.17 -7.69
CA ASP A 159 7.07 6.66 -6.88
C ASP A 159 7.20 5.19 -6.47
N VAL A 160 8.09 4.42 -7.11
CA VAL A 160 8.44 3.05 -6.72
C VAL A 160 9.96 2.91 -6.61
N ARG A 161 10.42 2.31 -5.51
CA ARG A 161 11.84 2.14 -5.22
C ARG A 161 12.10 0.73 -4.66
N ILE A 162 12.96 -0.04 -5.34
CA ILE A 162 13.54 -1.23 -4.75
C ILE A 162 14.56 -0.79 -3.70
N THR A 163 14.39 -1.20 -2.45
CA THR A 163 15.24 -0.78 -1.34
C THR A 163 16.30 -1.82 -0.98
N SER A 164 15.98 -3.11 -1.14
CA SER A 164 16.95 -4.21 -0.97
C SER A 164 16.59 -5.42 -1.82
N CYS A 165 17.57 -6.30 -2.01
CA CYS A 165 17.40 -7.61 -2.63
C CYS A 165 18.35 -8.61 -1.96
N LYS A 166 17.89 -9.84 -1.79
CA LYS A 166 18.67 -11.00 -1.33
C LYS A 166 18.26 -12.24 -2.10
N PHE A 167 19.08 -13.28 -2.04
CA PHE A 167 18.61 -14.61 -2.41
C PHE A 167 17.53 -15.05 -1.43
N ALA A 168 16.45 -15.63 -1.94
CA ALA A 168 15.50 -16.30 -1.07
C ALA A 168 16.14 -17.57 -0.47
N PRO A 169 15.73 -17.98 0.74
CA PRO A 169 16.11 -19.26 1.31
C PRO A 169 15.79 -20.43 0.37
N GLU A 170 16.75 -21.33 0.20
CA GLU A 170 16.59 -22.54 -0.62
C GLU A 170 15.81 -23.64 0.09
N LYS A 171 15.79 -23.62 1.43
CA LYS A 171 15.05 -24.60 2.23
C LYS A 171 13.54 -24.43 2.08
N LEU A 172 12.83 -25.55 2.09
CA LEU A 172 11.37 -25.54 2.27
C LEU A 172 11.03 -25.01 3.67
N LEU A 173 10.01 -24.18 3.74
CA LEU A 173 9.53 -23.55 4.97
C LEU A 173 8.08 -23.96 5.23
N PRO A 174 7.65 -24.06 6.50
CA PRO A 174 6.27 -24.35 6.84
C PRO A 174 5.31 -23.31 6.25
N ASN A 175 4.23 -23.79 5.64
CA ASN A 175 3.12 -22.97 5.20
C ASN A 175 2.12 -22.83 6.35
N LYS A 176 2.24 -21.74 7.13
CA LYS A 176 1.42 -21.53 8.34
C LYS A 176 -0.09 -21.59 8.07
N LEU A 177 -0.53 -21.07 6.93
CA LEU A 177 -1.95 -21.10 6.55
C LEU A 177 -2.49 -22.53 6.37
N TYR A 178 -1.65 -23.46 5.93
CA TYR A 178 -2.04 -24.86 5.79
C TYR A 178 -2.05 -25.58 7.15
N LEU A 179 -1.08 -25.30 8.01
CA LEU A 179 -1.05 -25.88 9.36
C LEU A 179 -2.27 -25.48 10.20
N GLU A 180 -2.88 -24.34 9.89
CA GLU A 180 -4.12 -23.85 10.49
C GLU A 180 -5.39 -24.39 9.81
N GLY A 181 -5.28 -25.28 8.81
CA GLY A 181 -6.42 -25.92 8.11
C GLY A 181 -7.19 -25.00 7.17
N VAL A 182 -6.58 -23.94 6.64
CA VAL A 182 -7.30 -22.86 5.94
C VAL A 182 -7.49 -23.13 4.43
N PHE A 183 -6.73 -24.06 3.84
CA PHE A 183 -6.74 -24.35 2.39
C PHE A 183 -6.45 -25.85 2.09
N ASP A 184 -7.24 -26.46 1.20
CA ASP A 184 -7.10 -27.90 0.84
C ASP A 184 -6.07 -28.17 -0.27
N ASP A 185 -5.58 -27.15 -0.98
CA ASP A 185 -4.84 -27.29 -2.25
C ASP A 185 -3.32 -27.00 -2.17
N GLN A 186 -2.81 -26.56 -1.02
CA GLN A 186 -1.40 -26.20 -0.83
C GLN A 186 -0.67 -27.21 0.07
N PRO A 187 0.64 -27.43 -0.14
CA PRO A 187 1.42 -28.33 0.72
C PRO A 187 1.74 -27.67 2.08
N SER A 188 1.99 -28.51 3.09
CA SER A 188 2.40 -28.09 4.44
C SER A 188 3.76 -27.38 4.47
N HIS A 189 4.61 -27.62 3.47
CA HIS A 189 5.90 -26.97 3.29
C HIS A 189 6.04 -26.45 1.86
N ILE A 190 6.55 -25.23 1.71
CA ILE A 190 6.72 -24.55 0.42
C ILE A 190 8.14 -23.98 0.31
N ALA A 191 8.65 -23.81 -0.91
CA ALA A 191 9.82 -22.97 -1.13
C ALA A 191 9.52 -21.55 -0.62
N TRP A 192 10.54 -20.83 -0.11
CA TRP A 192 10.32 -19.51 0.48
C TRP A 192 9.49 -18.61 -0.43
N ASN A 193 8.47 -17.97 0.15
CA ASN A 193 7.44 -17.27 -0.61
C ASN A 193 7.01 -16.01 0.12
N ALA A 194 7.22 -14.85 -0.51
CA ALA A 194 6.93 -13.55 0.11
C ALA A 194 5.53 -13.47 0.73
N ARG A 195 4.51 -14.16 0.19
CA ARG A 195 3.15 -14.15 0.76
C ARG A 195 2.98 -15.18 1.85
N PHE A 196 3.28 -16.43 1.55
CA PHE A 196 2.87 -17.57 2.36
C PHE A 196 3.81 -17.86 3.53
N THR A 197 5.08 -17.43 3.45
CA THR A 197 6.04 -17.57 4.56
C THR A 197 6.14 -16.32 5.44
N ALA A 198 5.48 -15.23 5.05
CA ALA A 198 5.43 -14.02 5.88
C ALA A 198 4.63 -14.28 7.16
N THR A 199 5.23 -13.92 8.29
CA THR A 199 4.73 -14.21 9.63
C THR A 199 3.88 -13.09 10.19
N SER A 200 4.13 -11.84 9.80
CA SER A 200 3.33 -10.70 10.22
C SER A 200 3.42 -9.54 9.21
N ARG A 201 2.43 -8.66 9.27
CA ARG A 201 2.39 -7.37 8.56
C ARG A 201 2.05 -6.29 9.56
N THR A 202 2.77 -5.16 9.45
CA THR A 202 2.46 -3.97 10.25
C THR A 202 2.02 -2.87 9.31
N TYR A 203 0.83 -2.35 9.57
CA TYR A 203 0.29 -1.16 8.92
C TYR A 203 0.31 0.01 9.88
N VAL A 204 0.55 1.21 9.36
CA VAL A 204 0.36 2.46 10.09
C VAL A 204 -0.62 3.32 9.33
N TYR A 205 -1.60 3.85 10.04
CA TYR A 205 -2.54 4.83 9.51
C TYR A 205 -2.25 6.21 10.12
N ARG A 206 -2.15 7.24 9.29
CA ARG A 206 -1.92 8.63 9.71
C ARG A 206 -3.21 9.44 9.64
N ILE A 207 -3.49 10.22 10.69
CA ILE A 207 -4.68 11.05 10.81
C ILE A 207 -4.26 12.44 11.23
N LEU A 208 -4.58 13.44 10.42
CA LEU A 208 -4.38 14.84 10.78
C LEU A 208 -5.72 15.40 11.28
N CYS A 209 -5.81 15.59 12.59
CA CYS A 209 -6.98 16.16 13.23
C CYS A 209 -6.83 17.67 13.32
N HIS A 210 -7.81 18.41 12.82
CA HIS A 210 -7.89 19.85 12.99
C HIS A 210 -9.05 20.18 13.92
N LYS A 211 -8.80 21.03 14.92
CA LYS A 211 -9.86 21.75 15.60
C LYS A 211 -10.44 22.75 14.60
N LYS A 212 -11.76 22.81 14.48
CA LYS A 212 -12.37 23.92 13.75
C LYS A 212 -11.97 25.23 14.43
N PRO A 213 -11.53 26.25 13.66
CA PRO A 213 -11.29 27.55 14.24
C PRO A 213 -12.60 28.12 14.81
N ASP A 214 -12.50 28.89 15.89
CA ASP A 214 -13.66 29.53 16.54
C ASP A 214 -14.28 30.68 15.72
N TYR A 215 -13.80 30.93 14.49
CA TYR A 215 -14.18 32.08 13.66
C TYR A 215 -15.16 31.70 12.54
N GLU A 216 -16.12 32.59 12.28
CA GLU A 216 -17.11 32.48 11.19
C GLU A 216 -16.56 32.88 9.80
N ASP A 217 -15.29 33.28 9.70
CA ASP A 217 -14.72 33.81 8.45
C ASP A 217 -14.22 32.70 7.52
N GLU A 218 -14.93 32.49 6.41
CA GLU A 218 -14.67 31.47 5.39
C GLU A 218 -13.22 31.51 4.84
N LYS A 219 -12.55 32.68 4.83
CA LYS A 219 -11.18 32.81 4.31
C LYS A 219 -10.13 32.18 5.23
N SER A 220 -10.30 32.28 6.55
CA SER A 220 -9.38 31.65 7.51
C SER A 220 -9.49 30.12 7.47
N SER A 221 -10.68 29.59 7.15
CA SER A 221 -10.93 28.16 6.98
C SER A 221 -10.10 27.55 5.84
N LEU A 222 -9.89 28.26 4.72
CA LEU A 222 -9.12 27.73 3.59
C LEU A 222 -7.62 27.61 3.91
N VAL A 223 -7.04 28.58 4.62
CA VAL A 223 -5.62 28.54 4.96
C VAL A 223 -5.32 27.40 5.95
N GLU A 224 -6.19 27.15 6.93
CA GLU A 224 -6.05 26.01 7.84
C GLU A 224 -6.38 24.67 7.16
N GLU A 225 -7.37 24.64 6.24
CA GLU A 225 -7.73 23.45 5.48
C GLU A 225 -6.59 22.96 4.57
N TYR A 226 -5.79 23.88 4.00
CA TYR A 226 -4.66 23.56 3.12
C TYR A 226 -3.27 23.72 3.79
N GLY A 227 -3.21 24.16 5.05
CA GLY A 227 -2.01 24.61 5.76
C GLY A 227 -0.93 23.57 6.08
N TYR A 228 -1.15 22.29 5.75
CA TYR A 228 -0.21 21.21 6.07
C TYR A 228 0.21 20.41 4.83
N PRO A 229 1.00 21.01 3.92
CA PRO A 229 1.36 20.40 2.63
C PRO A 229 2.12 19.08 2.77
N PHE A 230 2.93 18.89 3.82
CA PHE A 230 3.64 17.62 4.06
C PHE A 230 2.70 16.44 4.33
N GLU A 231 1.54 16.71 4.93
CA GLU A 231 0.53 15.71 5.23
C GLU A 231 -0.55 15.59 4.14
N ALA A 232 -0.49 16.44 3.11
CA ALA A 232 -1.43 16.42 1.98
C ALA A 232 -1.33 15.08 1.25
N ASN A 233 -2.43 14.32 1.23
CA ASN A 233 -2.49 12.97 0.65
C ASN A 233 -1.52 11.96 1.30
N ARG A 234 -1.14 12.20 2.55
CA ARG A 234 -0.30 11.32 3.41
C ARG A 234 -0.98 10.97 4.73
N SER A 235 -2.10 11.62 5.03
CA SER A 235 -2.90 11.41 6.23
C SER A 235 -4.37 11.63 5.90
N TRP A 236 -5.26 11.00 6.67
CA TRP A 236 -6.67 11.36 6.63
C TRP A 236 -6.88 12.64 7.42
N ARG A 237 -7.31 13.70 6.73
CA ARG A 237 -7.71 14.94 7.38
C ARG A 237 -9.11 14.81 7.96
N ILE A 238 -9.23 15.13 9.24
CA ILE A 238 -10.51 15.13 9.95
C ILE A 238 -10.66 16.48 10.63
N HIS A 239 -11.76 17.17 10.31
CA HIS A 239 -12.16 18.38 11.02
C HIS A 239 -13.07 17.97 12.17
N CYS A 240 -12.59 18.17 13.39
CA CYS A 240 -13.32 17.84 14.60
C CYS A 240 -13.61 19.12 15.39
N ASN A 241 -14.76 19.19 16.04
CA ASN A 241 -15.04 20.27 16.99
C ASN A 241 -14.23 20.10 18.30
N GLN A 242 -13.84 18.87 18.61
CA GLN A 242 -13.01 18.50 19.77
C GLN A 242 -11.93 17.50 19.34
N GLU A 243 -10.87 17.35 20.14
CA GLU A 243 -9.86 16.33 19.88
C GLU A 243 -10.48 14.92 19.89
N LEU A 244 -9.89 14.00 19.12
CA LEU A 244 -10.33 12.61 19.17
C LEU A 244 -10.01 12.03 20.56
N ASP A 245 -11.00 11.38 21.16
CA ASP A 245 -10.86 10.72 22.46
C ASP A 245 -9.94 9.49 22.31
N MET A 246 -8.63 9.71 22.50
CA MET A 246 -7.62 8.68 22.34
C MET A 246 -7.80 7.52 23.33
N ASP A 247 -8.31 7.79 24.52
CA ASP A 247 -8.46 6.76 25.54
C ASP A 247 -9.64 5.85 25.20
N ALA A 248 -10.77 6.41 24.77
CA ALA A 248 -11.86 5.63 24.20
C ALA A 248 -11.41 4.80 22.99
N MET A 249 -10.61 5.39 22.10
CA MET A 249 -10.05 4.65 20.96
C MET A 249 -9.12 3.51 21.39
N LYS A 250 -8.27 3.71 22.39
CA LYS A 250 -7.39 2.66 22.93
C LYS A 250 -8.21 1.54 23.60
N THR A 251 -9.25 1.88 24.34
CA THR A 251 -10.18 0.88 24.91
C THR A 251 -10.85 0.06 23.81
N ALA A 252 -11.37 0.71 22.76
CA ALA A 252 -11.93 0.02 21.60
C ALA A 252 -10.91 -0.87 20.87
N ALA A 253 -9.67 -0.41 20.75
CA ALA A 253 -8.58 -1.15 20.13
C ALA A 253 -8.23 -2.44 20.89
N GLN A 254 -8.38 -2.47 22.22
CA GLN A 254 -8.22 -3.69 23.01
C GLN A 254 -9.25 -4.76 22.63
N TYR A 255 -10.51 -4.38 22.37
CA TYR A 255 -11.55 -5.33 21.94
C TYR A 255 -11.30 -5.90 20.54
N LEU A 256 -10.68 -5.12 19.66
CA LEU A 256 -10.33 -5.54 18.30
C LEU A 256 -9.04 -6.37 18.24
N SER A 257 -8.23 -6.37 19.31
CA SER A 257 -6.99 -7.15 19.38
C SER A 257 -7.30 -8.60 19.76
N GLY A 258 -6.53 -9.55 19.23
CA GLY A 258 -6.75 -10.98 19.39
C GLY A 258 -7.32 -11.65 18.13
N THR A 259 -7.80 -12.89 18.32
CA THR A 259 -8.35 -13.72 17.25
C THR A 259 -9.87 -13.64 17.24
N HIS A 260 -10.45 -13.09 16.18
CA HIS A 260 -11.89 -12.84 16.06
C HIS A 260 -12.40 -13.18 14.68
N ASP A 261 -13.72 -13.36 14.58
CA ASP A 261 -14.44 -13.32 13.30
C ASP A 261 -14.59 -11.85 12.86
N PHE A 262 -13.80 -11.44 11.88
CA PHE A 262 -13.79 -10.06 11.40
C PHE A 262 -14.76 -9.82 10.22
N SER A 263 -15.86 -10.58 10.13
CA SER A 263 -16.87 -10.41 9.08
C SER A 263 -17.40 -8.97 8.98
N SER A 264 -17.62 -8.30 10.12
CA SER A 264 -18.04 -6.88 10.15
C SER A 264 -17.00 -5.91 9.59
N PHE A 265 -15.74 -6.33 9.51
CA PHE A 265 -14.63 -5.54 8.98
C PHE A 265 -14.15 -6.06 7.62
N ARG A 266 -14.88 -6.99 6.99
CA ARG A 266 -14.54 -7.59 5.69
C ARG A 266 -15.11 -6.76 4.54
N GLY A 267 -14.25 -6.34 3.61
CA GLY A 267 -14.68 -5.67 2.38
C GLY A 267 -15.38 -6.62 1.40
N LYS A 268 -16.36 -6.10 0.64
CA LYS A 268 -16.98 -6.81 -0.48
C LYS A 268 -15.92 -7.26 -1.50
N GLY A 269 -16.04 -8.48 -2.02
CA GLY A 269 -15.06 -9.05 -2.95
C GLY A 269 -13.84 -9.70 -2.28
N CYS A 270 -13.86 -9.86 -0.95
CA CYS A 270 -12.82 -10.63 -0.28
C CYS A 270 -12.94 -12.13 -0.62
N TYR A 271 -11.90 -12.69 -1.24
CA TYR A 271 -11.85 -14.11 -1.65
C TYR A 271 -11.32 -15.07 -0.58
N ARG A 272 -10.99 -14.58 0.62
CA ARG A 272 -10.48 -15.48 1.68
C ARG A 272 -11.62 -16.35 2.22
N SER A 273 -11.36 -17.64 2.41
CA SER A 273 -12.34 -18.62 2.89
C SER A 273 -12.84 -18.27 4.29
N THR A 274 -11.93 -18.14 5.25
CA THR A 274 -12.25 -17.80 6.64
C THR A 274 -12.22 -16.28 6.91
N PRO A 275 -13.20 -15.73 7.66
CA PRO A 275 -13.15 -14.37 8.20
C PRO A 275 -12.38 -14.28 9.53
N ILE A 276 -11.90 -15.41 10.06
CA ILE A 276 -11.16 -15.44 11.34
C ILE A 276 -9.73 -14.97 11.11
N MET A 277 -9.35 -13.88 11.78
CA MET A 277 -8.00 -13.29 11.71
C MET A 277 -7.47 -13.05 13.11
N THR A 278 -6.15 -12.89 13.22
CA THR A 278 -5.49 -12.48 14.45
C THR A 278 -4.87 -11.10 14.26
N VAL A 279 -5.39 -10.11 14.97
CA VAL A 279 -4.74 -8.81 15.14
C VAL A 279 -3.88 -8.90 16.40
N GLU A 280 -2.57 -8.85 16.25
CA GLU A 280 -1.62 -9.01 17.35
C GLU A 280 -1.53 -7.77 18.23
N ASP A 281 -1.53 -6.58 17.62
CA ASP A 281 -1.43 -5.30 18.32
C ASP A 281 -2.16 -4.20 17.54
N ILE A 282 -2.83 -3.31 18.28
CA ILE A 282 -3.27 -2.01 17.78
C ILE A 282 -2.76 -0.94 18.74
N SER A 283 -1.87 -0.08 18.26
CA SER A 283 -1.30 1.01 19.05
C SER A 283 -1.63 2.37 18.46
N ILE A 284 -2.07 3.28 19.33
CA ILE A 284 -2.51 4.64 18.97
C ILE A 284 -1.58 5.64 19.64
N ARG A 285 -0.99 6.55 18.85
CA ARG A 285 -0.03 7.54 19.35
C ARG A 285 -0.25 8.89 18.68
N SER A 286 -0.15 9.96 19.48
CA SER A 286 0.12 11.29 18.95
C SER A 286 1.60 11.38 18.58
N ILE A 287 1.90 11.98 17.44
CA ILE A 287 3.27 12.21 16.98
C ILE A 287 3.52 13.71 16.78
N PRO A 288 4.72 14.22 17.13
CA PRO A 288 5.07 15.60 16.86
C PRO A 288 4.97 15.90 15.36
N MET A 289 4.40 17.05 15.04
CA MET A 289 4.44 17.61 13.69
C MET A 289 5.77 18.34 13.50
N LEU A 290 6.38 18.20 12.31
CA LEU A 290 7.71 18.75 12.02
C LEU A 290 7.74 20.27 12.21
N ASP A 291 6.69 20.95 11.76
CA ASP A 291 6.47 22.38 11.94
C ASP A 291 4.95 22.62 12.03
N ASN A 292 4.50 23.31 13.08
CA ASN A 292 3.09 23.67 13.27
C ASN A 292 2.79 25.10 12.78
N TRP A 293 3.51 25.53 11.75
CA TRP A 293 3.43 26.88 11.23
C TRP A 293 2.15 27.10 10.42
N VAL A 294 1.44 28.19 10.74
CA VAL A 294 0.30 28.67 9.98
C VAL A 294 0.59 30.10 9.53
N ILE A 295 0.24 30.42 8.28
CA ILE A 295 0.30 31.79 7.78
C ILE A 295 -0.99 32.47 8.19
N ARG A 296 -0.93 33.53 9.01
CA ARG A 296 -2.08 34.41 9.22
C ARG A 296 -2.06 35.54 8.19
N GLU A 297 -3.12 35.70 7.42
CA GLU A 297 -3.25 36.88 6.57
C GLU A 297 -3.65 38.11 7.39
N GLY A 298 -2.80 39.14 7.38
CA GLY A 298 -2.96 40.46 7.98
C GLY A 298 -2.07 41.49 7.24
N LEU A 299 -1.92 42.71 7.77
CA LEU A 299 -1.10 43.78 7.15
C LEU A 299 0.38 43.38 6.99
N SER A 300 0.85 42.39 7.74
CA SER A 300 2.12 41.67 7.63
C SER A 300 1.83 40.16 7.63
N SER A 301 2.41 39.40 6.69
CA SER A 301 2.33 37.94 6.68
C SER A 301 3.29 37.38 7.74
N GLU A 302 2.78 37.10 8.93
CA GLU A 302 3.57 36.53 10.02
C GLU A 302 3.37 35.02 10.11
N ILE A 303 4.46 34.30 10.34
CA ILE A 303 4.46 32.85 10.57
C ILE A 303 4.31 32.63 12.07
N GLU A 304 3.24 31.96 12.49
CA GLU A 304 2.98 31.61 13.90
C GLU A 304 2.90 30.09 14.09
N GLU A 305 3.26 29.61 15.28
CA GLU A 305 2.98 28.24 15.71
C GLU A 305 1.50 28.09 16.11
N SER A 306 0.82 27.10 15.56
CA SER A 306 -0.57 26.76 15.87
C SER A 306 -0.67 25.44 16.63
N ASN A 307 -1.52 25.41 17.66
CA ASN A 307 -1.90 24.18 18.36
C ASN A 307 -3.25 23.61 17.86
N ASN A 308 -3.74 24.07 16.70
CA ASN A 308 -5.04 23.66 16.16
C ASN A 308 -4.99 22.32 15.42
N ALA A 309 -3.80 21.79 15.15
CA ALA A 309 -3.62 20.51 14.47
C ALA A 309 -2.88 19.50 15.36
N GLN A 310 -3.33 18.25 15.26
CA GLN A 310 -2.70 17.11 15.90
C GLN A 310 -2.57 15.98 14.89
N LEU A 311 -1.37 15.40 14.81
CA LEU A 311 -1.11 14.25 13.97
C LEU A 311 -1.09 12.97 14.81
N LEU A 312 -2.01 12.06 14.49
CA LEU A 312 -2.14 10.77 15.14
C LEU A 312 -1.69 9.65 14.21
N THR A 313 -1.17 8.59 14.82
CA THR A 313 -0.88 7.33 14.14
C THR A 313 -1.59 6.18 14.82
N ILE A 314 -2.17 5.29 14.01
CA ILE A 314 -2.73 4.01 14.46
C ILE A 314 -1.95 2.90 13.77
N SER A 315 -1.12 2.20 14.53
CA SER A 315 -0.40 1.01 14.07
C SER A 315 -1.27 -0.23 14.30
N VAL A 316 -1.35 -1.10 13.29
CA VAL A 316 -2.06 -2.38 13.35
C VAL A 316 -1.10 -3.47 12.89
N LYS A 317 -0.75 -4.39 13.78
CA LYS A 317 0.09 -5.56 13.50
C LYS A 317 -0.77 -6.83 13.55
N GLY A 318 -0.53 -7.75 12.62
CA GLY A 318 -1.21 -9.04 12.60
C GLY A 318 -0.58 -10.01 11.62
N ASN A 319 -0.97 -11.28 11.69
CA ASN A 319 -0.45 -12.34 10.83
C ASN A 319 -0.86 -12.14 9.36
N ALA A 320 -2.15 -11.85 9.14
CA ALA A 320 -2.75 -11.57 7.85
C ALA A 320 -4.08 -10.81 8.02
N PHE A 321 -4.49 -10.08 6.98
CA PHE A 321 -5.70 -9.26 7.01
C PHE A 321 -6.67 -9.63 5.89
N LEU A 322 -7.97 -9.48 6.14
CA LEU A 322 -9.03 -9.51 5.15
C LEU A 322 -8.96 -8.28 4.23
N TYR A 323 -9.63 -8.37 3.08
CA TYR A 323 -9.72 -7.26 2.16
C TYR A 323 -10.34 -6.04 2.85
N ARG A 324 -9.64 -4.89 2.81
CA ARG A 324 -10.02 -3.62 3.45
C ARG A 324 -10.13 -3.64 4.99
N GLN A 325 -9.74 -4.72 5.66
CA GLN A 325 -9.91 -4.88 7.12
C GLN A 325 -9.31 -3.73 7.90
N VAL A 326 -8.02 -3.42 7.68
CA VAL A 326 -7.33 -2.36 8.44
C VAL A 326 -8.07 -1.03 8.32
N ARG A 327 -8.48 -0.62 7.12
CA ARG A 327 -9.20 0.65 6.91
C ARG A 327 -10.59 0.66 7.55
N ASN A 328 -11.27 -0.49 7.61
CA ASN A 328 -12.54 -0.60 8.34
C ASN A 328 -12.32 -0.50 9.86
N LEU A 329 -11.27 -1.13 10.39
CA LEU A 329 -10.88 -1.00 11.81
C LEU A 329 -10.57 0.46 12.15
N ILE A 330 -9.75 1.13 11.33
CA ILE A 330 -9.44 2.56 11.52
C ILE A 330 -10.70 3.42 11.49
N GLY A 331 -11.60 3.21 10.52
CA GLY A 331 -12.86 3.97 10.44
C GLY A 331 -13.72 3.81 11.69
N CYS A 332 -13.77 2.59 12.26
CA CYS A 332 -14.45 2.31 13.51
C CYS A 332 -13.80 3.01 14.71
N LEU A 333 -12.48 2.89 14.86
CA LEU A 333 -11.73 3.55 15.92
C LEU A 333 -11.90 5.07 15.88
N VAL A 334 -11.81 5.67 14.69
CA VAL A 334 -12.07 7.11 14.52
C VAL A 334 -13.50 7.48 14.90
N THR A 335 -14.49 6.64 14.58
CA THR A 335 -15.89 6.89 14.97
C THR A 335 -16.08 6.85 16.49
N VAL A 336 -15.36 5.95 17.19
CA VAL A 336 -15.26 5.94 18.66
C VAL A 336 -14.56 7.20 19.19
N GLY A 337 -13.44 7.61 18.59
CA GLY A 337 -12.72 8.83 18.99
C GLY A 337 -13.52 10.11 18.77
N GLN A 338 -14.44 10.11 17.79
CA GLN A 338 -15.44 11.17 17.59
C GLN A 338 -16.63 11.07 18.55
N GLN A 339 -16.63 10.10 19.47
CA GLN A 339 -17.70 9.81 20.44
C GLN A 339 -19.08 9.56 19.81
N LYS A 340 -19.12 9.15 18.53
CA LYS A 340 -20.37 8.82 17.81
C LYS A 340 -20.90 7.44 18.19
N ILE A 341 -20.02 6.56 18.64
CA ILE A 341 -20.33 5.25 19.22
C ILE A 341 -19.42 5.06 20.44
N SER A 342 -19.86 4.28 21.42
CA SER A 342 -19.03 3.96 22.59
C SER A 342 -17.96 2.91 22.24
N PRO A 343 -16.90 2.78 23.06
CA PRO A 343 -15.96 1.66 22.91
C PRO A 343 -16.64 0.29 23.00
N THR A 344 -17.68 0.15 23.83
CA THR A 344 -18.41 -1.13 24.00
C THR A 344 -19.21 -1.51 22.75
N ASN A 345 -19.68 -0.55 21.95
CA ASN A 345 -20.35 -0.86 20.68
C ASN A 345 -19.45 -1.62 19.69
N VAL A 346 -18.12 -1.55 19.85
CA VAL A 346 -17.19 -2.32 19.03
C VAL A 346 -17.33 -3.82 19.26
N ILE A 347 -17.70 -4.24 20.47
CA ILE A 347 -18.01 -5.63 20.80
C ILE A 347 -19.25 -6.07 20.02
N ASP A 348 -20.33 -5.29 20.10
CA ASP A 348 -21.58 -5.56 19.38
C ASP A 348 -21.35 -5.64 17.85
N ILE A 349 -20.50 -4.78 17.31
CA ILE A 349 -20.11 -4.79 15.89
C ILE A 349 -19.36 -6.09 15.55
N LEU A 350 -18.38 -6.51 16.36
CA LEU A 350 -17.65 -7.77 16.14
C LEU A 350 -18.59 -8.97 16.19
N GLU A 351 -19.44 -9.05 17.22
CA GLU A 351 -20.37 -10.17 17.43
C GLU A 351 -21.48 -10.22 16.37
N GLY A 352 -21.91 -9.07 15.87
CA GLY A 352 -22.95 -8.97 14.85
C GLY A 352 -22.53 -9.48 13.48
N LYS A 353 -21.23 -9.63 13.20
CA LYS A 353 -20.66 -10.23 11.97
C LYS A 353 -21.21 -9.68 10.65
N ASP A 354 -21.75 -8.47 10.66
CA ASP A 354 -22.34 -7.80 9.50
C ASP A 354 -21.61 -6.49 9.22
N ARG A 355 -21.07 -6.36 7.99
CA ARG A 355 -20.40 -5.15 7.53
C ARG A 355 -21.28 -3.91 7.64
N LYS A 356 -22.61 -4.02 7.59
CA LYS A 356 -23.53 -2.88 7.72
C LYS A 356 -23.53 -2.25 9.13
N LEU A 357 -23.15 -3.02 10.15
CA LEU A 357 -23.06 -2.54 11.54
C LEU A 357 -21.79 -1.71 11.77
N ALA A 358 -20.73 -1.99 11.00
CA ALA A 358 -19.47 -1.27 11.14
C ALA A 358 -19.53 0.11 10.47
N PRO A 359 -18.87 1.14 11.07
CA PRO A 359 -18.77 2.47 10.48
C PRO A 359 -18.16 2.53 9.08
N VAL A 360 -18.17 3.73 8.50
CA VAL A 360 -17.58 3.99 7.19
C VAL A 360 -16.08 3.68 7.19
N MET A 361 -15.60 3.16 6.06
CA MET A 361 -14.19 2.80 5.88
C MET A 361 -13.32 4.05 5.80
N ALA A 362 -12.16 4.03 6.45
CA ALA A 362 -11.19 5.12 6.35
C ALA A 362 -10.63 5.27 4.90
N PRO A 363 -10.29 6.48 4.43
CA PRO A 363 -9.63 6.71 3.14
C PRO A 363 -8.32 5.93 2.97
N ALA A 364 -7.89 5.69 1.74
CA ALA A 364 -6.71 4.87 1.45
C ALA A 364 -5.37 5.61 1.67
N HIS A 365 -5.32 6.90 1.35
CA HIS A 365 -4.10 7.73 1.35
C HIS A 365 -3.53 8.03 2.74
N GLY A 366 -4.21 7.62 3.82
CA GLY A 366 -3.66 7.65 5.17
C GLY A 366 -2.95 6.35 5.55
N LEU A 367 -3.07 5.27 4.77
CA LEU A 367 -2.59 3.93 5.12
C LEU A 367 -1.22 3.62 4.50
N TYR A 368 -0.33 3.08 5.33
CA TYR A 368 1.01 2.65 4.97
C TYR A 368 1.23 1.21 5.40
N LEU A 369 1.68 0.35 4.48
CA LEU A 369 2.35 -0.90 4.87
C LEU A 369 3.78 -0.58 5.28
N VAL A 370 4.09 -0.67 6.57
CA VAL A 370 5.39 -0.23 7.10
C VAL A 370 6.38 -1.37 7.28
N ASN A 371 5.91 -2.60 7.47
CA ASN A 371 6.79 -3.76 7.62
C ASN A 371 6.10 -5.07 7.24
N VAL A 372 6.91 -6.03 6.77
CA VAL A 372 6.54 -7.44 6.58
C VAL A 372 7.65 -8.30 7.16
N GLU A 373 7.29 -9.19 8.08
CA GLU A 373 8.24 -10.11 8.72
C GLU A 373 8.17 -11.49 8.06
N HIS A 374 9.32 -12.16 7.91
CA HIS A 374 9.45 -13.51 7.34
C HIS A 374 10.18 -14.45 8.32
N GLY A 375 9.85 -14.37 9.60
CA GLY A 375 10.59 -15.03 10.67
C GLY A 375 12.05 -14.59 10.70
N ASP A 376 12.99 -15.55 10.71
CA ASP A 376 14.43 -15.29 10.78
C ASP A 376 15.02 -14.68 9.50
N PHE A 377 14.26 -14.66 8.40
CA PHE A 377 14.73 -14.13 7.13
C PHE A 377 14.41 -12.64 6.99
N CYS A 378 15.42 -11.79 7.22
CA CYS A 378 15.31 -10.35 7.03
C CYS A 378 15.74 -9.93 5.62
N ILE A 379 14.83 -9.27 4.89
CA ILE A 379 15.05 -8.73 3.54
C ILE A 379 15.46 -7.26 3.61
#